data_AF-A0A970TYT0-F1
#
_entry.id   AF-A0A970TYT0-F1
#
_cell.length_a   1.000
_cell.length_b   1.000
_cell.length_c   1.000
_cell.angle_alpha   90.00
_cell.angle_beta   90.00
_cell.angle_gamma   90.00
#
_symmetry.space_group_name_H-M   'P 1'
#
loop_
_entity.id
_entity.type
_entity.pdbx_description
1 polymer ?
#
loop_
_entity_poly.entity_id
_entity_poly.type
_entity_poly.pdbx_seq_one_letter_code
_entity_poly.pdbx_strand_id
1 'polypeptide(L)'
;MNREELKKMISLIDDDKLAEATVSPGQQGGRPATHPMPRPAWQKALMAAAVVALVIAASFVWTKLGPGFMPTEPTTTTPVETTTAATAVAPRWEELEVFEKYIGGAEINGIEYQSSVRELNENLIEDKMGNLHLTGYDIYTDKTHEIDAAFFRIQDIDPGCVVAVRYEGYAGYYGFFNATYTFETLTDLIDRLDLAEHLKINNTFIHSVWDGGTKKDLLRWDYYSLPDPGIVWDMLLARTDIMNEGETVRNQLGWEVLSIGIDYAPAGQSNIGIVLHDNGYLTTNILWSLQSFYIGEEAVIAFRDFVLAHGTLENRIGLDSPVETTIPAEGEVTTRESAAQSTQGTTKP
;
A
#
# COMPACT_ATOMS: atom_id res chain seq x y z
N MET A 1 28.30 -7.37 -19.56
CA MET A 1 27.37 -8.29 -20.25
C MET A 1 26.57 -7.47 -21.23
N ASN A 2 26.68 -7.76 -22.53
CA ASN A 2 26.14 -6.91 -23.59
C ASN A 2 24.67 -7.28 -23.89
N ARG A 3 23.84 -6.30 -24.24
CA ARG A 3 22.41 -6.41 -24.57
C ARG A 3 22.09 -7.49 -25.61
N GLU A 4 23.05 -7.82 -26.47
CA GLU A 4 22.92 -8.87 -27.48
C GLU A 4 23.15 -10.29 -26.92
N GLU A 5 23.91 -10.45 -25.83
CA GLU A 5 24.02 -11.72 -25.10
C GLU A 5 22.72 -12.02 -24.33
N LEU A 6 22.06 -10.96 -23.83
CA LEU A 6 20.77 -11.06 -23.14
C LEU A 6 19.64 -11.49 -24.09
N LYS A 7 19.60 -10.95 -25.32
CA LYS A 7 18.61 -11.35 -26.33
C LYS A 7 18.79 -12.79 -26.80
N LYS A 8 20.04 -13.25 -26.89
CA LYS A 8 20.36 -14.62 -27.31
C LYS A 8 20.00 -15.66 -26.24
N MET A 9 20.05 -15.28 -24.96
CA MET A 9 19.54 -16.12 -23.86
C MET A 9 18.01 -16.15 -23.78
N ILE A 10 17.33 -15.05 -24.14
CA ILE A 10 15.86 -14.97 -24.14
C ILE A 10 15.25 -15.74 -25.33
N SER A 11 15.96 -15.87 -26.46
CA SER A 11 15.50 -16.65 -27.62
C SER A 11 15.79 -18.16 -27.54
N LEU A 12 16.32 -18.65 -26.41
CA LEU A 12 16.61 -20.08 -26.16
C LEU A 12 15.68 -20.70 -25.11
N ILE A 13 14.68 -19.95 -24.66
CA ILE A 13 13.53 -20.49 -23.93
C ILE A 13 12.48 -20.81 -24.98
N ASP A 14 12.76 -21.91 -25.67
CA ASP A 14 12.15 -22.38 -26.90
C ASP A 14 10.74 -22.94 -26.68
N ASP A 15 9.97 -22.83 -27.76
CA ASP A 15 8.60 -23.21 -28.01
C ASP A 15 8.32 -24.73 -27.86
N ASP A 16 9.30 -25.50 -27.39
CA ASP A 16 9.21 -26.94 -27.12
C ASP A 16 8.25 -27.30 -25.98
N LYS A 17 7.86 -26.33 -25.13
CA LYS A 17 6.88 -26.56 -24.04
C LYS A 17 5.43 -26.20 -24.39
N LEU A 18 5.19 -25.55 -25.52
CA LEU A 18 3.84 -25.17 -25.97
C LEU A 18 3.20 -26.22 -26.90
N ALA A 19 3.95 -27.21 -27.39
CA ALA A 19 3.43 -28.30 -28.21
C ALA A 19 2.90 -29.51 -27.41
N GLU A 20 3.17 -29.62 -26.11
CA GLU A 20 2.71 -30.75 -25.27
C GLU A 20 1.34 -30.55 -24.60
N ALA A 21 0.68 -29.39 -24.77
CA ALA A 21 -0.62 -29.10 -24.14
C ALA A 21 -1.86 -29.40 -25.00
N THR A 22 -1.69 -29.92 -26.22
CA THR A 22 -2.80 -30.14 -27.16
C THR A 22 -2.90 -31.56 -27.70
N VAL A 23 -2.94 -32.60 -26.83
CA VAL A 23 -3.54 -33.91 -27.18
C VAL A 23 -4.11 -34.63 -25.94
N SER A 24 -5.43 -34.84 -25.88
CA SER A 24 -6.06 -36.05 -25.29
C SER A 24 -6.43 -36.99 -26.45
N PRO A 25 -6.67 -38.32 -26.32
CA PRO A 25 -6.95 -39.16 -25.12
C PRO A 25 -6.29 -40.58 -25.12
N GLY A 26 -6.52 -41.39 -24.06
CA GLY A 26 -6.82 -42.84 -24.16
C GLY A 26 -5.70 -43.93 -24.27
N GLN A 27 -5.79 -44.92 -23.35
CA GLN A 27 -5.37 -46.35 -23.41
C GLN A 27 -3.88 -46.82 -23.46
N GLN A 28 -3.56 -47.60 -22.41
CA GLN A 28 -2.75 -48.85 -22.31
C GLN A 28 -1.25 -48.92 -22.71
N GLY A 29 -0.43 -49.48 -21.79
CA GLY A 29 0.80 -50.21 -22.12
C GLY A 29 1.87 -50.15 -21.02
N GLY A 30 2.30 -51.29 -20.47
CA GLY A 30 3.13 -51.36 -19.25
C GLY A 30 4.67 -51.40 -19.40
N ARG A 31 5.32 -51.44 -18.22
CA ARG A 31 6.72 -51.78 -17.83
C ARG A 31 7.74 -50.63 -17.62
N PRO A 32 8.75 -50.80 -16.71
CA PRO A 32 8.77 -50.04 -15.46
C PRO A 32 10.04 -49.22 -15.16
N ALA A 33 9.91 -48.40 -14.11
CA ALA A 33 10.92 -47.85 -13.22
C ALA A 33 11.87 -46.75 -13.75
N THR A 34 11.65 -45.53 -13.24
CA THR A 34 12.65 -44.77 -12.46
C THR A 34 11.90 -43.66 -11.72
N HIS A 35 11.84 -43.74 -10.38
CA HIS A 35 11.30 -42.63 -9.57
C HIS A 35 12.26 -41.44 -9.68
N PRO A 36 11.82 -40.24 -10.10
CA PRO A 36 12.63 -39.04 -9.93
C PRO A 36 12.69 -38.73 -8.43
N MET A 37 13.90 -38.60 -7.88
CA MET A 37 14.12 -38.23 -6.49
C MET A 37 13.42 -36.89 -6.18
N PRO A 38 12.82 -36.75 -4.98
CA PRO A 38 12.21 -35.49 -4.57
C PRO A 38 13.32 -34.43 -4.45
N ARG A 39 13.14 -33.30 -5.13
CA ARG A 39 14.06 -32.16 -5.02
C ARG A 39 14.10 -31.70 -3.56
N PRO A 40 15.30 -31.42 -3.00
CA PRO A 40 15.46 -31.15 -1.59
C PRO A 40 14.81 -29.81 -1.19
N ALA A 41 14.17 -29.79 -0.03
CA ALA A 41 13.29 -28.72 0.45
C ALA A 41 13.94 -27.32 0.52
N TRP A 42 15.27 -27.23 0.58
CA TRP A 42 16.00 -25.95 0.61
C TRP A 42 15.84 -25.12 -0.67
N GLN A 43 15.57 -25.76 -1.82
CA GLN A 43 15.29 -25.03 -3.07
C GLN A 43 13.90 -24.37 -3.09
N LYS A 44 12.94 -24.86 -2.27
CA LYS A 44 11.64 -24.18 -2.08
C LYS A 44 11.76 -23.01 -1.10
N ALA A 45 12.63 -23.13 -0.09
CA ALA A 45 12.92 -22.05 0.85
C ALA A 45 13.61 -20.84 0.19
N LEU A 46 14.52 -21.07 -0.76
CA LEU A 46 15.18 -19.99 -1.53
C LEU A 46 14.22 -19.22 -2.45
N MET A 47 13.22 -19.90 -3.03
CA MET A 47 12.18 -19.24 -3.84
C MET A 47 11.18 -18.46 -2.96
N ALA A 48 10.85 -18.97 -1.77
CA ALA A 48 10.02 -18.25 -0.81
C ALA A 48 10.72 -16.98 -0.28
N ALA A 49 12.02 -17.05 0.03
CA ALA A 49 12.80 -15.91 0.49
C ALA A 49 12.90 -14.78 -0.57
N ALA A 50 13.01 -15.13 -1.86
CA ALA A 50 13.04 -14.14 -2.94
C ALA A 50 11.67 -13.45 -3.17
N VAL A 51 10.56 -14.15 -2.94
CA VAL A 51 9.21 -13.57 -3.02
C VAL A 51 8.93 -12.68 -1.79
N VAL A 52 9.34 -13.10 -0.59
CA VAL A 52 9.21 -12.30 0.63
C VAL A 52 10.07 -11.03 0.57
N ALA A 53 11.29 -11.08 0.03
CA ALA A 53 12.12 -9.89 -0.17
C ALA A 53 11.52 -8.89 -1.19
N LEU A 54 10.84 -9.38 -2.23
CA LEU A 54 10.12 -8.54 -3.19
C LEU A 54 8.84 -7.93 -2.60
N VAL A 55 8.12 -8.67 -1.74
CA VAL A 55 6.97 -8.14 -1.01
C VAL A 55 7.39 -7.10 0.02
N ILE A 56 8.50 -7.29 0.75
CA ILE A 56 9.05 -6.30 1.70
C ILE A 56 9.55 -5.05 0.96
N ALA A 57 10.24 -5.19 -0.17
CA ALA A 57 10.64 -4.04 -0.99
C ALA A 57 9.43 -3.29 -1.57
N ALA A 58 8.37 -3.99 -2.00
CA ALA A 58 7.12 -3.36 -2.43
C ALA A 58 6.36 -2.69 -1.27
N SER A 59 6.46 -3.24 -0.04
CA SER A 59 5.88 -2.67 1.18
C SER A 59 6.60 -1.40 1.63
N PHE A 60 7.92 -1.34 1.49
CA PHE A 60 8.70 -0.11 1.70
C PHE A 60 8.43 0.95 0.63
N VAL A 61 8.14 0.55 -0.60
CA VAL A 61 7.70 1.47 -1.65
C VAL A 61 6.29 2.00 -1.37
N TRP A 62 5.37 1.19 -0.82
CA TRP A 62 4.01 1.63 -0.50
C TRP A 62 3.93 2.53 0.75
N THR A 63 4.72 2.25 1.79
CA THR A 63 4.82 3.14 2.98
C THR A 63 5.45 4.50 2.67
N LYS A 64 6.22 4.61 1.58
CA LYS A 64 6.74 5.87 1.03
C LYS A 64 5.83 6.50 -0.05
N LEU A 65 4.77 5.82 -0.49
CA LEU A 65 3.84 6.26 -1.57
C LEU A 65 2.35 6.08 -1.18
N GLY A 66 2.00 6.32 0.09
CA GLY A 66 0.67 6.85 0.43
C GLY A 66 0.58 8.33 0.04
N PRO A 67 -0.61 8.93 -0.17
CA PRO A 67 -0.78 10.21 -0.85
C PRO A 67 -0.29 11.39 0.00
N GLY A 68 1.02 11.61 -0.05
CA GLY A 68 1.75 12.68 0.60
C GLY A 68 2.84 13.22 -0.32
N PHE A 69 2.49 13.59 -1.56
CA PHE A 69 3.34 14.45 -2.37
C PHE A 69 3.11 15.90 -1.94
N MET A 70 3.91 16.41 -1.01
CA MET A 70 4.11 17.85 -0.87
C MET A 70 4.98 18.32 -2.05
N PRO A 71 4.55 19.24 -2.93
CA PRO A 71 5.46 19.88 -3.87
C PRO A 71 6.13 21.06 -3.16
N THR A 72 7.44 20.96 -2.97
CA THR A 72 8.29 22.14 -2.75
C THR A 72 8.27 23.01 -4.01
N GLU A 73 8.21 24.32 -3.81
CA GLU A 73 8.06 25.40 -4.80
C GLU A 73 8.87 25.27 -6.11
N PRO A 74 8.37 25.83 -7.24
CA PRO A 74 8.95 25.64 -8.56
C PRO A 74 10.23 26.47 -8.72
N THR A 75 11.39 25.81 -8.74
CA THR A 75 12.64 26.46 -9.19
C THR A 75 12.87 26.18 -10.67
N THR A 76 13.07 27.28 -11.39
CA THR A 76 13.32 27.41 -12.82
C THR A 76 14.36 26.42 -13.37
N THR A 77 14.04 25.88 -14.56
CA THR A 77 14.81 24.95 -15.38
C THR A 77 16.25 25.40 -15.66
N THR A 78 17.21 24.54 -15.30
CA THR A 78 18.57 24.45 -15.90
C THR A 78 18.99 22.97 -15.95
N PRO A 79 19.94 22.57 -16.83
CA PRO A 79 20.01 21.23 -17.41
C PRO A 79 20.39 20.13 -16.42
N VAL A 80 19.90 18.91 -16.73
CA VAL A 80 20.08 17.65 -16.01
C VAL A 80 21.54 17.40 -15.63
N GLU A 81 21.88 17.71 -14.38
CA GLU A 81 22.92 16.97 -13.67
C GLU A 81 22.29 15.71 -13.11
N THR A 82 22.89 14.56 -13.42
CA THR A 82 22.53 13.24 -12.90
C THR A 82 22.46 13.30 -11.38
N THR A 83 21.24 13.45 -10.86
CA THR A 83 20.99 13.38 -9.42
C THR A 83 21.28 11.95 -9.02
N THR A 84 22.37 11.77 -8.28
CA THR A 84 22.66 10.52 -7.59
C THR A 84 21.49 10.29 -6.66
N ALA A 85 20.64 9.31 -6.98
CA ALA A 85 19.57 8.88 -6.09
C ALA A 85 20.21 8.58 -4.73
N ALA A 86 19.80 9.29 -3.69
CA ALA A 86 20.24 9.01 -2.34
C ALA A 86 19.77 7.60 -1.97
N THR A 87 20.66 6.62 -2.07
CA THR A 87 20.40 5.27 -1.58
C THR A 87 20.23 5.39 -0.07
N ALA A 88 18.99 5.29 0.42
CA ALA A 88 18.74 5.18 1.85
C ALA A 88 19.47 3.93 2.35
N VAL A 89 20.44 4.14 3.24
CA VAL A 89 21.19 3.03 3.86
C VAL A 89 20.27 2.38 4.87
N ALA A 90 20.04 1.08 4.75
CA ALA A 90 19.26 0.34 5.74
C ALA A 90 19.97 0.40 7.12
N PRO A 91 19.23 0.51 8.23
CA PRO A 91 19.83 0.45 9.56
C PRO A 91 20.51 -0.90 9.78
N ARG A 92 21.60 -0.90 10.54
CA ARG A 92 22.28 -2.14 10.95
C ARG A 92 21.49 -2.87 12.03
N TRP A 93 21.72 -4.18 12.16
CA TRP A 93 21.03 -4.99 13.16
C TRP A 93 21.14 -4.40 14.57
N GLU A 94 22.30 -3.91 14.98
CA GLU A 94 22.51 -3.33 16.31
C GLU A 94 21.76 -2.00 16.52
N GLU A 95 21.38 -1.32 15.45
CA GLU A 95 20.67 -0.03 15.45
C GLU A 95 19.15 -0.20 15.48
N LEU A 96 18.65 -1.41 15.18
CA LEU A 96 17.22 -1.73 15.18
C LEU A 96 16.69 -1.92 16.61
N GLU A 97 15.46 -1.46 16.84
CA GLU A 97 14.70 -1.80 18.04
C GLU A 97 14.20 -3.25 18.00
N VAL A 98 13.79 -3.81 19.15
CA VAL A 98 13.39 -5.22 19.25
C VAL A 98 12.24 -5.58 18.30
N PHE A 99 11.27 -4.68 18.15
CA PHE A 99 10.11 -4.86 17.27
C PHE A 99 10.45 -4.71 15.78
N GLU A 100 11.60 -4.14 15.44
CA GLU A 100 12.10 -4.06 14.06
C GLU A 100 13.01 -5.26 13.73
N LYS A 101 13.65 -5.83 14.75
CA LYS A 101 14.50 -7.02 14.63
C LYS A 101 13.69 -8.27 14.35
N TYR A 102 12.64 -8.52 15.14
CA TYR A 102 11.96 -9.81 15.20
C TYR A 102 10.52 -9.70 14.70
N ILE A 103 10.40 -9.61 13.37
CA ILE A 103 9.14 -9.36 12.67
C ILE A 103 8.50 -10.63 12.06
N GLY A 104 9.26 -11.72 11.92
CA GLY A 104 8.80 -12.96 11.27
C GLY A 104 8.51 -14.09 12.25
N GLY A 105 7.78 -15.11 11.78
CA GLY A 105 7.57 -16.35 12.54
C GLY A 105 6.45 -16.30 13.59
N ALA A 106 5.64 -15.23 13.60
CA ALA A 106 4.48 -15.11 14.48
C ALA A 106 3.29 -15.95 13.96
N GLU A 107 3.43 -17.27 13.98
CA GLU A 107 2.38 -18.19 13.53
C GLU A 107 1.47 -18.60 14.70
N ILE A 108 0.17 -18.32 14.58
CA ILE A 108 -0.86 -18.70 15.55
C ILE A 108 -1.92 -19.51 14.80
N ASN A 109 -2.11 -20.77 15.19
CA ASN A 109 -3.07 -21.69 14.55
C ASN A 109 -2.90 -21.82 13.02
N GLY A 110 -1.66 -21.77 12.53
CA GLY A 110 -1.36 -21.86 11.09
C GLY A 110 -1.56 -20.55 10.32
N ILE A 111 -1.77 -19.43 11.00
CA ILE A 111 -1.93 -18.09 10.42
C ILE A 111 -0.73 -17.25 10.83
N GLU A 112 -0.05 -16.63 9.87
CA GLU A 112 1.05 -15.70 10.13
C GLU A 112 0.52 -14.30 10.45
N TYR A 113 0.85 -13.80 11.63
CA TYR A 113 0.54 -12.44 12.05
C TYR A 113 1.69 -11.50 11.68
N GLN A 114 1.34 -10.34 11.15
CA GLN A 114 2.28 -9.29 10.79
C GLN A 114 2.62 -8.45 12.01
N SER A 115 3.90 -8.16 12.23
CA SER A 115 4.36 -7.31 13.32
C SER A 115 3.98 -5.84 13.11
N SER A 116 3.65 -5.16 14.19
CA SER A 116 3.55 -3.71 14.25
C SER A 116 4.80 -3.07 14.85
N VAL A 117 5.07 -1.82 14.46
CA VAL A 117 6.18 -1.02 14.98
C VAL A 117 5.81 -0.16 16.20
N ARG A 118 4.60 -0.35 16.75
CA ARG A 118 4.07 0.48 17.84
C ARG A 118 3.88 -0.32 19.12
N GLU A 119 4.42 0.20 20.21
CA GLU A 119 4.15 -0.30 21.56
C GLU A 119 2.70 0.02 21.98
N LEU A 120 2.05 -0.96 22.59
CA LEU A 120 0.70 -0.92 23.11
C LEU A 120 0.70 -0.49 24.58
N ASN A 121 -0.39 0.14 25.00
CA ASN A 121 -0.61 0.44 26.40
C ASN A 121 -0.83 -0.86 27.19
N GLU A 122 0.00 -1.10 28.20
CA GLU A 122 -0.09 -2.28 29.07
C GLU A 122 -1.46 -2.43 29.74
N ASN A 123 -2.19 -1.33 29.97
CA ASN A 123 -3.53 -1.37 30.55
C ASN A 123 -4.59 -2.03 29.66
N LEU A 124 -4.33 -2.17 28.35
CA LEU A 124 -5.22 -2.86 27.41
C LEU A 124 -4.90 -4.37 27.31
N ILE A 125 -3.85 -4.84 27.98
CA ILE A 125 -3.37 -6.21 27.82
C ILE A 125 -4.03 -7.11 28.86
N GLU A 126 -4.63 -8.20 28.37
CA GLU A 126 -5.31 -9.19 29.20
C GLU A 126 -4.46 -10.49 29.30
N ASP A 127 -5.13 -11.65 29.28
CA ASP A 127 -4.53 -12.95 29.52
C ASP A 127 -3.50 -13.35 28.46
N LYS A 128 -2.44 -14.01 28.95
CA LYS A 128 -1.49 -14.72 28.11
C LYS A 128 -2.20 -15.88 27.41
N MET A 129 -2.12 -15.92 26.09
CA MET A 129 -2.72 -16.96 25.25
C MET A 129 -1.72 -18.06 24.88
N GLY A 130 -0.44 -17.74 24.76
CA GLY A 130 0.58 -18.72 24.39
C GLY A 130 1.99 -18.15 24.24
N ASN A 131 2.85 -18.93 23.61
CA ASN A 131 4.22 -18.56 23.28
C ASN A 131 4.40 -18.55 21.76
N LEU A 132 5.34 -17.75 21.28
CA LEU A 132 5.78 -17.67 19.90
C LEU A 132 7.30 -17.85 19.85
N HIS A 133 7.80 -18.26 18.70
CA HIS A 133 9.21 -18.27 18.38
C HIS A 133 9.42 -17.37 17.16
N LEU A 134 9.97 -16.18 17.39
CA LEU A 134 10.06 -15.12 16.40
C LEU A 134 11.44 -15.08 15.79
N THR A 135 11.49 -14.63 14.54
CA THR A 135 12.71 -14.59 13.75
C THR A 135 12.93 -13.21 13.11
N GLY A 136 14.19 -12.92 12.84
CA GLY A 136 14.64 -11.71 12.19
C GLY A 136 15.84 -11.99 11.29
N TYR A 137 16.02 -11.20 10.23
CA TYR A 137 17.09 -11.40 9.27
C TYR A 137 18.02 -10.18 9.20
N ASP A 138 19.29 -10.40 9.50
CA ASP A 138 20.35 -9.40 9.33
C ASP A 138 20.92 -9.48 7.91
N ILE A 139 20.57 -8.49 7.09
CA ILE A 139 20.98 -8.38 5.69
C ILE A 139 22.50 -8.15 5.52
N TYR A 140 23.18 -7.63 6.54
CA TYR A 140 24.60 -7.28 6.46
C TYR A 140 25.50 -8.48 6.77
N THR A 141 25.04 -9.37 7.64
CA THR A 141 25.77 -10.58 8.02
C THR A 141 25.20 -11.87 7.41
N ASP A 142 24.09 -11.78 6.67
CA ASP A 142 23.35 -12.91 6.09
C ASP A 142 22.98 -13.95 7.16
N LYS A 143 22.45 -13.47 8.30
CA LYS A 143 22.16 -14.28 9.48
C LYS A 143 20.71 -14.13 9.92
N THR A 144 20.06 -15.27 10.19
CA THR A 144 18.79 -15.31 10.93
C THR A 144 19.04 -15.31 12.43
N HIS A 145 18.36 -14.42 13.12
CA HIS A 145 18.29 -14.32 14.57
C HIS A 145 16.92 -14.81 15.04
N GLU A 146 16.88 -15.34 16.25
CA GLU A 146 15.69 -15.94 16.85
C GLU A 146 15.49 -15.40 18.27
N ILE A 147 14.23 -15.35 18.71
CA ILE A 147 13.86 -14.97 20.07
C ILE A 147 12.54 -15.65 20.46
N ASP A 148 12.43 -16.07 21.71
CA ASP A 148 11.14 -16.51 22.25
C ASP A 148 10.28 -15.31 22.65
N ALA A 149 8.97 -15.45 22.50
CA ALA A 149 8.01 -14.42 22.88
C ALA A 149 6.74 -15.04 23.46
N ALA A 150 5.90 -14.21 24.08
CA ALA A 150 4.55 -14.58 24.49
C ALA A 150 3.54 -13.68 23.80
N PHE A 151 2.36 -14.22 23.50
CA PHE A 151 1.25 -13.42 22.97
C PHE A 151 0.04 -13.44 23.90
N PHE A 152 -0.72 -12.35 23.86
CA PHE A 152 -1.73 -11.97 24.84
C PHE A 152 -2.97 -11.43 24.12
N ARG A 153 -4.11 -11.55 24.79
CA ARG A 153 -5.33 -10.85 24.38
C ARG A 153 -5.16 -9.34 24.58
N ILE A 154 -5.83 -8.58 23.71
CA ILE A 154 -6.05 -7.15 23.90
C ILE A 154 -7.52 -6.99 24.26
N GLN A 155 -7.80 -6.14 25.25
CA GLN A 155 -9.15 -5.86 25.73
C GLN A 155 -10.09 -5.53 24.56
N ASP A 156 -11.27 -6.15 24.56
CA ASP A 156 -12.38 -5.93 23.62
C ASP A 156 -12.05 -6.15 22.12
N ILE A 157 -10.83 -6.58 21.78
CA ILE A 157 -10.41 -6.93 20.42
C ILE A 157 -10.35 -8.44 20.24
N ASP A 158 -10.83 -8.92 19.09
CA ASP A 158 -10.76 -10.32 18.73
C ASP A 158 -9.30 -10.77 18.48
N PRO A 159 -8.78 -11.78 19.21
CA PRO A 159 -7.41 -12.25 19.03
C PRO A 159 -7.16 -12.90 17.66
N GLY A 160 -8.20 -13.25 16.90
CA GLY A 160 -8.10 -13.66 15.50
C GLY A 160 -7.70 -12.51 14.57
N CYS A 161 -7.91 -11.26 15.01
CA CYS A 161 -7.60 -10.05 14.27
C CYS A 161 -6.26 -9.46 14.72
N VAL A 162 -6.11 -9.20 16.02
CA VAL A 162 -4.90 -8.57 16.59
C VAL A 162 -4.58 -9.18 17.94
N VAL A 163 -3.31 -9.46 18.17
CA VAL A 163 -2.77 -9.89 19.47
C VAL A 163 -1.65 -8.95 19.92
N ALA A 164 -1.42 -8.90 21.23
CA ALA A 164 -0.24 -8.25 21.77
C ALA A 164 0.89 -9.26 21.94
N VAL A 165 2.12 -8.88 21.61
CA VAL A 165 3.32 -9.72 21.72
C VAL A 165 4.34 -9.06 22.64
N ARG A 166 4.89 -9.85 23.56
CA ARG A 166 6.02 -9.45 24.42
C ARG A 166 7.21 -10.37 24.17
N TYR A 167 8.32 -9.79 23.75
CA TYR A 167 9.59 -10.47 23.51
C TYR A 167 10.25 -10.88 24.83
N GLU A 168 10.87 -12.07 24.88
CA GLU A 168 11.60 -12.53 26.07
C GLU A 168 12.78 -11.59 26.39
N GLY A 169 12.87 -11.16 27.64
CA GLY A 169 13.94 -10.26 28.10
C GLY A 169 13.74 -8.78 27.77
N TYR A 170 12.64 -8.41 27.12
CA TYR A 170 12.27 -7.02 26.84
C TYR A 170 10.98 -6.64 27.55
N ALA A 171 10.89 -5.36 27.93
CA ALA A 171 9.64 -4.76 28.38
C ALA A 171 8.79 -4.31 27.19
N GLY A 172 7.51 -4.06 27.46
CA GLY A 172 6.56 -3.56 26.46
C GLY A 172 5.81 -4.65 25.70
N TYR A 173 4.72 -4.24 25.07
CA TYR A 173 3.82 -5.09 24.28
C TYR A 173 3.66 -4.48 22.89
N TYR A 174 3.69 -5.29 21.84
CA TYR A 174 3.63 -4.81 20.46
C TYR A 174 2.49 -5.49 19.73
N GLY A 175 1.75 -4.73 18.93
CA GLY A 175 0.62 -5.26 18.15
C GLY A 175 1.11 -6.20 17.05
N PHE A 176 0.44 -7.34 16.89
CA PHE A 176 0.61 -8.24 15.76
C PHE A 176 -0.77 -8.50 15.18
N PHE A 177 -0.93 -8.38 13.87
CA PHE A 177 -2.25 -8.45 13.23
C PHE A 177 -2.33 -9.49 12.12
N ASN A 178 -3.50 -10.07 11.96
CA ASN A 178 -3.82 -11.03 10.92
C ASN A 178 -4.29 -10.31 9.65
N ALA A 179 -3.40 -10.12 8.69
CA ALA A 179 -3.74 -9.47 7.41
C ALA A 179 -4.70 -10.30 6.53
N THR A 180 -4.88 -11.59 6.84
CA THR A 180 -5.76 -12.51 6.11
C THR A 180 -7.15 -12.63 6.75
N TYR A 181 -7.39 -11.93 7.86
CA TYR A 181 -8.69 -11.96 8.53
C TYR A 181 -9.77 -11.41 7.59
N THR A 182 -10.89 -12.13 7.49
CA THR A 182 -12.03 -11.72 6.67
C THR A 182 -13.17 -11.35 7.59
N PHE A 183 -13.60 -10.10 7.53
CA PHE A 183 -14.80 -9.63 8.21
C PHE A 183 -16.02 -9.93 7.37
N GLU A 184 -17.10 -10.42 7.96
CA GLU A 184 -18.31 -10.75 7.19
C GLU A 184 -19.12 -9.50 6.83
N THR A 185 -19.19 -8.55 7.75
CA THR A 185 -20.01 -7.35 7.64
C THR A 185 -19.29 -6.12 8.17
N LEU A 186 -19.85 -4.93 7.94
CA LEU A 186 -19.32 -3.71 8.53
C LEU A 186 -19.42 -3.73 10.07
N THR A 187 -20.49 -4.32 10.64
CA THR A 187 -20.60 -4.57 12.09
C THR A 187 -19.45 -5.45 12.56
N ASP A 188 -19.16 -6.52 11.81
CA ASP A 188 -18.12 -7.48 12.17
C ASP A 188 -16.73 -6.82 12.19
N LEU A 189 -16.45 -5.93 11.24
CA LEU A 189 -15.25 -5.10 11.24
C LEU A 189 -15.18 -4.17 12.45
N ILE A 190 -16.29 -3.47 12.75
CA ILE A 190 -16.36 -2.50 13.86
C ILE A 190 -16.18 -3.20 15.21
N ASP A 191 -16.95 -4.26 15.45
CA ASP A 191 -17.03 -4.93 16.75
C ASP A 191 -15.76 -5.74 17.05
N ARG A 192 -15.22 -6.48 16.07
CA ARG A 192 -14.04 -7.33 16.32
C ARG A 192 -12.75 -6.55 16.53
N LEU A 193 -12.69 -5.32 16.03
CA LEU A 193 -11.54 -4.43 16.18
C LEU A 193 -11.78 -3.34 17.24
N ASP A 194 -12.95 -3.35 17.89
CA ASP A 194 -13.40 -2.28 18.79
C ASP A 194 -13.10 -0.88 18.21
N LEU A 195 -13.53 -0.67 16.96
CA LEU A 195 -13.19 0.55 16.24
C LEU A 195 -13.75 1.80 16.93
N ALA A 196 -14.84 1.69 17.68
CA ALA A 196 -15.43 2.82 18.39
C ALA A 196 -14.44 3.46 19.40
N GLU A 197 -13.64 2.64 20.08
CA GLU A 197 -12.66 3.10 21.07
C GLU A 197 -11.26 3.34 20.46
N HIS A 198 -10.92 2.64 19.37
CA HIS A 198 -9.54 2.58 18.86
C HIS A 198 -9.30 3.22 17.50
N LEU A 199 -10.34 3.49 16.71
CA LEU A 199 -10.19 4.16 15.42
C LEU A 199 -10.02 5.67 15.63
N LYS A 200 -8.88 6.20 15.17
CA LYS A 200 -8.64 7.64 15.16
C LYS A 200 -8.84 8.18 13.76
N ILE A 201 -9.81 9.08 13.61
CA ILE A 201 -10.00 9.87 12.38
C ILE A 201 -9.05 11.07 12.44
N ASN A 202 -8.12 11.16 11.49
CA ASN A 202 -7.04 12.15 11.52
C ASN A 202 -7.46 13.58 11.10
N ASN A 203 -8.76 13.81 10.89
CA ASN A 203 -9.33 15.05 10.39
C ASN A 203 -8.69 15.55 9.06
N THR A 204 -8.25 14.60 8.23
CA THR A 204 -7.71 14.84 6.90
C THR A 204 -8.63 14.20 5.89
N PHE A 205 -9.41 15.02 5.19
CA PHE A 205 -10.33 14.59 4.14
C PHE A 205 -9.79 15.04 2.78
N ILE A 206 -9.53 14.10 1.89
CA ILE A 206 -8.90 14.33 0.60
C ILE A 206 -9.96 14.14 -0.48
N HIS A 207 -10.42 15.23 -1.09
CA HIS A 207 -11.34 15.18 -2.22
C HIS A 207 -10.53 15.07 -3.52
N SER A 208 -10.74 13.96 -4.23
CA SER A 208 -10.08 13.66 -5.49
C SER A 208 -10.90 14.24 -6.64
N VAL A 209 -10.31 15.21 -7.36
CA VAL A 209 -10.96 15.88 -8.50
C VAL A 209 -10.42 15.29 -9.79
N TRP A 210 -11.30 14.64 -10.54
CA TRP A 210 -10.97 14.00 -11.82
C TRP A 210 -11.35 14.90 -12.99
N ASP A 211 -10.66 14.72 -14.12
CA ASP A 211 -11.12 15.28 -15.39
C ASP A 211 -12.44 14.60 -15.78
N GLY A 212 -13.47 15.40 -16.08
CA GLY A 212 -14.81 14.92 -16.44
C GLY A 212 -14.90 14.29 -17.84
N GLY A 213 -13.77 14.15 -18.54
CA GLY A 213 -13.64 13.44 -19.79
C GLY A 213 -13.64 11.91 -19.65
N THR A 214 -13.39 11.21 -20.75
CA THR A 214 -13.28 9.74 -20.78
C THR A 214 -11.98 9.20 -20.19
N LYS A 215 -11.04 10.08 -19.82
CA LYS A 215 -9.76 9.73 -19.22
C LYS A 215 -9.85 9.88 -17.71
N LYS A 216 -9.44 8.85 -16.97
CA LYS A 216 -9.31 8.87 -15.51
C LYS A 216 -8.08 9.67 -15.07
N ASP A 217 -7.94 10.88 -15.58
CA ASP A 217 -6.81 11.74 -15.25
C ASP A 217 -7.18 12.52 -13.99
N LEU A 218 -6.47 12.22 -12.89
CA LEU A 218 -6.63 12.95 -11.65
C LEU A 218 -6.05 14.36 -11.84
N LEU A 219 -6.88 15.38 -11.65
CA LEU A 219 -6.47 16.78 -11.80
C LEU A 219 -5.83 17.30 -10.53
N ARG A 220 -6.48 17.09 -9.38
CA ARG A 220 -6.00 17.59 -8.09
C ARG A 220 -6.60 16.86 -6.90
N TRP A 221 -5.93 17.04 -5.77
CA TRP A 221 -6.43 16.75 -4.44
C TRP A 221 -6.72 18.06 -3.70
N ASP A 222 -7.93 18.16 -3.17
CA ASP A 222 -8.33 19.22 -2.24
C ASP A 222 -8.38 18.63 -0.82
N TYR A 223 -7.62 19.21 0.12
CA TYR A 223 -7.50 18.73 1.50
C TYR A 223 -8.39 19.57 2.41
N TYR A 224 -9.31 18.92 3.10
CA TYR A 224 -10.25 19.54 4.02
C TYR A 224 -10.04 19.05 5.45
N SER A 225 -10.33 19.94 6.40
CA SER A 225 -10.58 19.62 7.80
C SER A 225 -12.05 19.88 8.12
N LEU A 226 -12.64 19.11 9.03
CA LEU A 226 -13.98 19.34 9.57
C LEU A 226 -13.91 19.85 11.01
N PRO A 227 -14.89 20.67 11.45
CA PRO A 227 -15.02 21.04 12.85
C PRO A 227 -15.24 19.85 13.79
N ASP A 228 -15.96 18.83 13.30
CA ASP A 228 -16.20 17.57 13.99
C ASP A 228 -15.99 16.40 13.03
N PRO A 229 -14.85 15.69 13.10
CA PRO A 229 -14.61 14.50 12.29
C PRO A 229 -15.45 13.29 12.73
N GLY A 230 -16.11 13.34 13.90
CA GLY A 230 -16.98 12.29 14.41
C GLY A 230 -18.16 11.97 13.50
N ILE A 231 -18.56 12.91 12.63
CA ILE A 231 -19.62 12.74 11.63
C ILE A 231 -19.42 11.55 10.68
N VAL A 232 -18.17 11.07 10.54
CA VAL A 232 -17.87 9.82 9.81
C VAL A 232 -18.65 8.63 10.39
N TRP A 233 -18.77 8.55 11.71
CA TRP A 233 -19.52 7.48 12.36
C TRP A 233 -21.00 7.54 11.99
N ASP A 234 -21.58 8.74 12.04
CA ASP A 234 -23.01 8.94 11.79
C ASP A 234 -23.39 8.73 10.33
N MET A 235 -22.56 9.18 9.38
CA MET A 235 -22.91 9.18 7.96
C MET A 235 -22.40 7.96 7.19
N LEU A 236 -21.25 7.39 7.58
CA LEU A 236 -20.61 6.30 6.83
C LEU A 236 -20.67 4.96 7.56
N LEU A 237 -20.57 4.97 8.88
CA LEU A 237 -20.42 3.75 9.68
C LEU A 237 -21.68 3.37 10.46
N ALA A 238 -22.77 4.15 10.34
CA ALA A 238 -24.01 3.90 11.09
C ALA A 238 -24.82 2.70 10.58
N ARG A 239 -24.75 2.38 9.28
CA ARG A 239 -25.42 1.21 8.70
C ARG A 239 -24.45 0.03 8.70
N THR A 240 -24.56 -0.83 9.70
CA THR A 240 -23.53 -1.83 9.98
C THR A 240 -23.85 -3.23 9.41
N ASP A 241 -25.05 -3.47 8.89
CA ASP A 241 -25.47 -4.77 8.33
C ASP A 241 -24.97 -5.04 6.89
N ILE A 242 -24.06 -4.20 6.40
CA ILE A 242 -23.53 -4.26 5.04
C ILE A 242 -22.51 -5.39 4.94
N MET A 243 -22.68 -6.27 3.95
CA MET A 243 -21.73 -7.35 3.67
C MET A 243 -20.39 -6.79 3.19
N ASN A 244 -19.32 -7.44 3.61
CA ASN A 244 -18.00 -7.19 3.05
C ASN A 244 -17.81 -7.99 1.77
N GLU A 245 -17.58 -7.29 0.67
CA GLU A 245 -17.30 -7.89 -0.64
C GLU A 245 -15.78 -8.03 -0.91
N GLY A 246 -14.97 -7.42 -0.04
CA GLY A 246 -13.51 -7.53 -0.01
C GLY A 246 -12.85 -7.28 -1.36
N GLU A 247 -11.91 -8.16 -1.72
CA GLU A 247 -11.12 -8.08 -2.96
C GLU A 247 -11.93 -8.37 -4.24
N THR A 248 -13.08 -9.03 -4.13
CA THR A 248 -13.84 -9.51 -5.30
C THR A 248 -14.38 -8.37 -6.17
N VAL A 249 -14.56 -7.19 -5.57
CA VAL A 249 -15.06 -5.98 -6.23
C VAL A 249 -13.98 -5.00 -6.65
N ARG A 250 -12.69 -5.29 -6.43
CA ARG A 250 -11.57 -4.35 -6.73
C ARG A 250 -11.65 -3.76 -8.14
N ASN A 251 -11.98 -4.58 -9.14
CA ASN A 251 -12.08 -4.15 -10.54
C ASN A 251 -13.40 -3.45 -10.89
N GLN A 252 -14.34 -3.41 -9.96
CA GLN A 252 -15.66 -2.79 -10.08
C GLN A 252 -15.74 -1.47 -9.33
N LEU A 253 -14.73 -1.12 -8.54
CA LEU A 253 -14.67 0.14 -7.81
C LEU A 253 -14.71 1.32 -8.78
N GLY A 254 -15.54 2.29 -8.42
CA GLY A 254 -15.69 3.55 -9.12
C GLY A 254 -14.49 4.47 -8.90
N TRP A 255 -14.64 5.73 -9.29
CA TRP A 255 -13.61 6.73 -9.10
C TRP A 255 -13.59 7.13 -7.62
N GLU A 256 -12.40 7.17 -7.02
CA GLU A 256 -12.26 7.69 -5.66
C GLU A 256 -12.74 9.15 -5.64
N VAL A 257 -13.76 9.45 -4.86
CA VAL A 257 -14.25 10.83 -4.72
C VAL A 257 -13.76 11.47 -3.43
N LEU A 258 -13.52 10.68 -2.40
CA LEU A 258 -13.07 11.18 -1.11
C LEU A 258 -12.27 10.10 -0.38
N SER A 259 -11.18 10.50 0.26
CA SER A 259 -10.40 9.64 1.15
C SER A 259 -10.25 10.29 2.53
N ILE A 260 -10.27 9.47 3.58
CA ILE A 260 -10.23 9.91 4.98
C ILE A 260 -9.02 9.24 5.62
N GLY A 261 -8.08 10.05 6.13
CA GLY A 261 -6.95 9.52 6.88
C GLY A 261 -7.39 8.97 8.24
N ILE A 262 -7.03 7.73 8.53
CA ILE A 262 -7.30 7.06 9.80
C ILE A 262 -6.04 6.40 10.37
N ASP A 263 -6.01 6.23 11.69
CA ASP A 263 -5.04 5.41 12.41
C ASP A 263 -5.79 4.33 13.22
N TYR A 264 -5.17 3.16 13.35
CA TYR A 264 -5.64 2.07 14.20
C TYR A 264 -4.47 1.56 15.05
N ALA A 265 -4.39 2.09 16.28
CA ALA A 265 -3.24 1.90 17.17
C ALA A 265 -3.00 0.45 17.64
N PRO A 266 -4.01 -0.40 17.87
CA PRO A 266 -3.80 -1.79 18.28
C PRO A 266 -2.99 -2.63 17.26
N ALA A 267 -3.19 -2.39 15.96
CA ALA A 267 -2.34 -2.96 14.91
C ALA A 267 -1.11 -2.08 14.58
N GLY A 268 -0.94 -0.97 15.30
CA GLY A 268 0.00 0.14 15.05
C GLY A 268 0.02 0.60 13.60
N GLN A 269 -1.15 0.62 12.98
CA GLN A 269 -1.35 1.16 11.65
C GLN A 269 -1.62 2.65 11.76
N SER A 270 -0.94 3.43 10.93
CA SER A 270 -1.14 4.86 10.82
C SER A 270 -1.09 5.26 9.36
N ASN A 271 -1.77 6.35 9.02
CA ASN A 271 -1.89 6.78 7.62
C ASN A 271 -2.53 5.70 6.71
N ILE A 272 -3.49 4.95 7.27
CA ILE A 272 -4.40 4.10 6.50
C ILE A 272 -5.64 4.92 6.12
N GLY A 273 -6.53 4.35 5.30
CA GLY A 273 -7.61 5.12 4.67
C GLY A 273 -8.99 4.47 4.80
N ILE A 274 -10.01 5.33 4.88
CA ILE A 274 -11.36 5.03 4.40
C ILE A 274 -11.53 5.76 3.08
N VAL A 275 -11.85 5.05 2.00
CA VAL A 275 -11.94 5.59 0.65
C VAL A 275 -13.35 5.41 0.12
N LEU A 276 -13.93 6.49 -0.40
CA LEU A 276 -15.27 6.50 -0.98
C LEU A 276 -15.18 6.57 -2.51
N HIS A 277 -15.97 5.74 -3.17
CA HIS A 277 -16.05 5.66 -4.62
C HIS A 277 -17.40 6.17 -5.11
N ASP A 278 -17.40 6.90 -6.24
CA ASP A 278 -18.61 7.50 -6.83
C ASP A 278 -19.76 6.51 -7.06
N ASN A 279 -19.44 5.24 -7.30
CA ASN A 279 -20.40 4.16 -7.46
C ASN A 279 -20.93 3.56 -6.14
N GLY A 280 -20.73 4.23 -5.00
CA GLY A 280 -21.39 3.88 -3.73
C GLY A 280 -20.61 2.95 -2.81
N TYR A 281 -19.34 2.65 -3.11
CA TYR A 281 -18.50 1.84 -2.22
C TYR A 281 -17.73 2.68 -1.22
N LEU A 282 -17.65 2.16 0.01
CA LEU A 282 -16.66 2.51 1.02
C LEU A 282 -15.64 1.37 1.07
N THR A 283 -14.36 1.69 0.97
CA THR A 283 -13.28 0.73 1.17
C THR A 283 -12.34 1.16 2.29
N THR A 284 -11.68 0.20 2.92
CA THR A 284 -10.61 0.49 3.88
C THR A 284 -9.51 -0.58 3.80
N ASN A 285 -8.32 -0.21 4.25
CA ASN A 285 -7.15 -1.09 4.33
C ASN A 285 -6.68 -1.33 5.77
N ILE A 286 -7.59 -1.24 6.75
CA ILE A 286 -7.35 -1.73 8.12
C ILE A 286 -6.90 -3.21 8.03
N LEU A 287 -5.85 -3.55 8.79
CA LEU A 287 -5.12 -4.84 8.71
C LEU A 287 -4.46 -5.15 7.35
N TRP A 288 -4.23 -4.15 6.50
CA TRP A 288 -3.60 -4.28 5.17
C TRP A 288 -4.35 -5.11 4.14
N SER A 289 -5.60 -5.47 4.42
CA SER A 289 -6.49 -6.15 3.48
C SER A 289 -7.56 -5.17 2.97
N LEU A 290 -7.89 -5.25 1.69
CA LEU A 290 -8.99 -4.45 1.13
C LEU A 290 -10.33 -4.99 1.67
N GLN A 291 -10.98 -4.17 2.48
CA GLN A 291 -12.35 -4.37 2.94
C GLN A 291 -13.25 -3.45 2.11
N SER A 292 -14.33 -3.99 1.53
CA SER A 292 -15.18 -3.26 0.58
C SER A 292 -16.66 -3.41 0.95
N PHE A 293 -17.34 -2.28 1.16
CA PHE A 293 -18.73 -2.23 1.61
C PHE A 293 -19.54 -1.34 0.68
N TYR A 294 -20.62 -1.86 0.10
CA TYR A 294 -21.55 -1.05 -0.68
C TYR A 294 -22.48 -0.27 0.25
N ILE A 295 -22.13 1.00 0.52
CA ILE A 295 -22.93 1.91 1.37
C ILE A 295 -24.03 2.62 0.58
N GLY A 296 -23.93 2.65 -0.76
CA GLY A 296 -24.87 3.25 -1.68
C GLY A 296 -24.37 4.60 -2.22
N GLU A 297 -24.65 4.88 -3.49
CA GLU A 297 -24.20 6.09 -4.19
C GLU A 297 -24.66 7.37 -3.47
N GLU A 298 -25.91 7.39 -3.01
CA GLU A 298 -26.48 8.53 -2.29
C GLU A 298 -25.72 8.84 -0.99
N ALA A 299 -25.29 7.81 -0.24
CA ALA A 299 -24.56 7.99 1.01
C ALA A 299 -23.16 8.56 0.77
N VAL A 300 -22.44 8.03 -0.24
CA VAL A 300 -21.14 8.56 -0.66
C VAL A 300 -21.24 10.02 -1.08
N ILE A 301 -22.20 10.33 -1.96
CA ILE A 301 -22.41 11.69 -2.49
C ILE A 301 -22.78 12.64 -1.35
N ALA A 302 -23.70 12.26 -0.47
CA ALA A 302 -24.11 13.08 0.66
C ALA A 302 -22.94 13.39 1.60
N PHE A 303 -22.09 12.41 1.90
CA PHE A 303 -20.92 12.63 2.76
C PHE A 303 -19.87 13.52 2.10
N ARG A 304 -19.55 13.28 0.82
CA ARG A 304 -18.64 14.14 0.04
C ARG A 304 -19.15 15.59 0.06
N ASP A 305 -20.41 15.80 -0.29
CA ASP A 305 -20.99 17.14 -0.37
C ASP A 305 -21.03 17.83 1.00
N PHE A 306 -21.25 17.07 2.07
CA PHE A 306 -21.13 17.56 3.44
C PHE A 306 -19.72 18.08 3.74
N VAL A 307 -18.67 17.31 3.41
CA VAL A 307 -17.27 17.74 3.60
C VAL A 307 -16.97 19.00 2.80
N LEU A 308 -17.44 19.10 1.55
CA LEU A 308 -17.20 20.26 0.70
C LEU A 308 -17.96 21.51 1.19
N ALA A 309 -19.15 21.35 1.77
CA ALA A 309 -19.97 22.46 2.25
C ALA A 309 -19.59 22.95 3.66
N HIS A 310 -19.08 22.07 4.51
CA HIS A 310 -18.84 22.35 5.93
C HIS A 310 -17.37 22.27 6.34
N GLY A 311 -16.50 21.74 5.48
CA GLY A 311 -15.07 21.66 5.70
C GLY A 311 -14.33 22.96 5.41
N THR A 312 -13.21 23.15 6.10
CA THR A 312 -12.23 24.19 5.77
C THR A 312 -11.23 23.61 4.78
N LEU A 313 -11.08 24.23 3.61
CA LEU A 313 -10.04 23.87 2.64
C LEU A 313 -8.68 24.30 3.18
N GLU A 314 -7.85 23.32 3.53
CA GLU A 314 -6.51 23.52 4.10
C GLU A 314 -5.43 23.63 3.03
N ASN A 315 -5.53 22.80 1.99
CA ASN A 315 -4.52 22.74 0.94
C ASN A 315 -5.10 22.23 -0.40
N ARG A 316 -4.40 22.54 -1.49
CA ARG A 316 -4.68 22.02 -2.83
C ARG A 316 -3.38 21.59 -3.50
N ILE A 317 -3.36 20.38 -4.04
CA ILE A 317 -2.22 19.86 -4.81
C ILE A 317 -2.73 19.38 -6.17
N GLY A 318 -2.28 20.02 -7.25
CA GLY A 318 -2.64 19.67 -8.62
C GLY A 318 -3.11 20.85 -9.45
N LEU A 319 -3.80 20.56 -10.55
CA LEU A 319 -4.28 21.54 -11.52
C LEU A 319 -5.74 21.92 -11.28
N ASP A 320 -6.06 23.20 -11.43
CA ASP A 320 -7.45 23.68 -11.38
C ASP A 320 -8.23 23.38 -12.68
N SER A 321 -7.54 23.11 -13.78
CA SER A 321 -8.10 22.69 -15.08
C SER A 321 -7.02 21.99 -15.91
N PRO A 322 -7.38 21.08 -16.83
CA PRO A 322 -6.41 20.60 -17.81
C PRO A 322 -5.91 21.80 -18.61
N VAL A 323 -4.60 22.04 -18.61
CA VAL A 323 -3.99 23.04 -19.48
C VAL A 323 -4.32 22.63 -20.90
N GLU A 324 -5.10 23.42 -21.63
CA GLU A 324 -5.16 23.30 -23.08
C GLU A 324 -3.73 23.49 -23.59
N THR A 325 -3.08 22.39 -23.96
CA THR A 325 -1.81 22.46 -24.68
C THR A 325 -2.15 23.06 -26.04
N THR A 326 -2.13 24.39 -26.15
CA THR A 326 -2.15 25.05 -27.45
C THR A 326 -0.87 24.63 -28.15
N ILE A 327 -0.96 23.60 -28.98
CA ILE A 327 0.04 23.31 -30.00
C ILE A 327 0.09 24.57 -30.86
N PRO A 328 1.23 25.28 -30.94
CA PRO A 328 1.33 26.38 -31.89
C PRO A 328 1.08 25.78 -33.27
N ALA A 329 0.09 26.32 -33.97
CA ALA A 329 -0.24 25.88 -35.32
C ALA A 329 1.04 25.86 -36.17
N GLU A 330 1.37 24.69 -36.70
CA GLU A 330 2.46 24.55 -37.66
C GLU A 330 2.17 25.49 -38.85
N GLY A 331 3.10 26.41 -39.09
CA GLY A 331 3.28 26.99 -40.41
C GLY A 331 2.68 28.38 -40.64
N GLU A 332 2.99 29.38 -39.81
CA GLU A 332 3.15 30.72 -40.36
C GLU A 332 4.56 30.81 -40.99
N VAL A 333 4.65 30.40 -42.27
CA VAL A 333 5.82 30.68 -43.10
C VAL A 333 5.83 32.18 -43.37
N THR A 334 6.38 32.96 -42.44
CA THR A 334 6.80 34.33 -42.77
C THR A 334 8.02 34.24 -43.67
N THR A 335 7.80 34.43 -44.97
CA THR A 335 8.87 34.72 -45.91
C THR A 335 9.45 36.09 -45.55
N ARG A 336 10.59 36.13 -44.87
CA ARG A 336 11.44 37.32 -44.80
C ARG A 336 12.59 37.14 -45.77
N GLU A 337 12.53 37.89 -46.86
CA GLU A 337 13.65 38.11 -47.75
C GLU A 337 14.83 38.75 -47.01
N SER A 338 16.00 38.29 -47.42
CA SER A 338 17.33 38.69 -47.00
C SER A 338 17.66 40.12 -47.41
N ALA A 339 18.28 40.88 -46.50
CA ALA A 339 19.20 41.94 -46.87
C ALA A 339 20.35 42.03 -45.86
N ALA A 340 21.45 41.41 -46.24
CA ALA A 340 22.85 41.83 -46.17
C ALA A 340 23.44 42.48 -44.90
N GLN A 341 24.58 41.92 -44.54
CA GLN A 341 25.63 42.38 -43.62
C GLN A 341 26.01 43.86 -43.75
N SER A 342 26.31 44.50 -42.62
CA SER A 342 27.48 45.36 -42.48
C SER A 342 28.04 45.24 -41.06
N THR A 343 29.34 44.96 -41.03
CA THR A 343 30.24 44.78 -39.90
C THR A 343 30.66 46.08 -39.20
N GLN A 344 31.31 45.90 -38.04
CA GLN A 344 32.14 46.84 -37.24
C GLN A 344 31.34 47.77 -36.31
N GLY A 345 31.71 48.00 -35.05
CA GLY A 345 32.87 47.63 -34.26
C GLY A 345 32.91 48.57 -33.04
N THR A 346 33.12 48.00 -31.85
CA THR A 346 33.79 48.58 -30.67
C THR A 346 33.57 50.08 -30.33
N THR A 347 32.91 50.37 -29.21
CA THR A 347 33.54 50.85 -27.94
C THR A 347 32.49 51.24 -26.89
N LYS A 348 32.81 50.92 -25.63
CA LYS A 348 32.11 51.26 -24.38
C LYS A 348 32.39 52.73 -23.97
N PRO A 349 31.69 53.35 -23.00
CA PRO A 349 31.49 52.86 -21.61
C PRO A 349 30.08 52.39 -21.24
#